data_AF-A0A937CSJ4-F1
#
_entry.id   AF-A0A937CSJ4-F1
#
_cell.length_a   1.000
_cell.length_b   1.000
_cell.length_c   1.000
_cell.angle_alpha   90.00
_cell.angle_beta   90.00
_cell.angle_gamma   90.00
#
_symmetry.space_group_name_H-M   'P 1'
#
loop_
_entity.id
_entity.type
_entity.pdbx_description
1 polymer ?
#
loop_
_entity_poly.entity_id
_entity_poly.type
_entity_poly.pdbx_seq_one_letter_code
_entity_poly.pdbx_strand_id
1 'polypeptide(L)'
;MKNELDDAYDAWKAADAAARGIERELDAAWERYDCALGDPPPHEWRQEALRRRAFANERLNVAIELMMELTNIESYPSERRSIRLELELE
;
A
#
# COMPACT_ATOMS: atom_id res chain seq x y z
N MET A 1 8.64 -16.46 21.34
CA MET A 1 9.09 -15.09 21.58
C MET A 1 8.96 -14.40 20.24
N LYS A 2 8.03 -13.45 20.11
CA LYS A 2 7.82 -12.74 18.85
C LYS A 2 9.02 -11.82 18.63
N ASN A 3 9.66 -11.91 17.47
CA ASN A 3 10.80 -11.06 17.15
C ASN A 3 10.35 -9.81 16.39
N GLU A 4 11.23 -8.82 16.26
CA GLU A 4 10.92 -7.54 15.62
C GLU A 4 10.49 -7.71 14.14
N LEU A 5 10.98 -8.75 13.47
CA LEU A 5 10.56 -9.11 12.11
C LEU A 5 9.09 -9.57 12.06
N ASP A 6 8.67 -10.42 12.99
CA ASP A 6 7.27 -10.87 13.08
C ASP A 6 6.33 -9.69 13.34
N ASP A 7 6.75 -8.73 14.16
CA ASP A 7 5.99 -7.50 14.42
C ASP A 7 5.90 -6.59 13.19
N ALA A 8 7.00 -6.38 12.48
CA ALA A 8 7.01 -5.60 11.24
C ALA A 8 6.16 -6.26 10.14
N TYR A 9 6.21 -7.59 10.03
CA TYR A 9 5.42 -8.35 9.07
C TYR A 9 3.92 -8.30 9.40
N ASP A 10 3.53 -8.39 10.68
CA ASP A 10 2.14 -8.22 11.10
C ASP A 10 1.63 -6.80 10.86
N ALA A 11 2.46 -5.78 11.13
CA ALA A 11 2.13 -4.39 10.86
C ALA A 11 1.91 -4.15 9.36
N TRP A 12 2.76 -4.72 8.50
CA TRP A 12 2.58 -4.69 7.05
C TRP A 12 1.26 -5.36 6.62
N LYS A 13 0.97 -6.58 7.10
CA LYS A 13 -0.28 -7.28 6.77
C LYS A 13 -1.52 -6.47 7.14
N ALA A 14 -1.52 -5.84 8.31
CA ALA A 14 -2.61 -4.98 8.74
C ALA A 14 -2.78 -3.75 7.81
N ALA A 15 -1.68 -3.10 7.44
CA ALA A 15 -1.69 -1.97 6.53
C ALA A 15 -2.15 -2.37 5.11
N ASP A 16 -1.69 -3.51 4.58
CA ASP A 16 -2.08 -4.03 3.27
C ASP A 16 -3.57 -4.40 3.23
N ALA A 17 -4.08 -5.04 4.29
CA ALA A 17 -5.50 -5.36 4.40
C ALA A 17 -6.36 -4.08 4.40
N ALA A 18 -5.92 -3.03 5.09
CA ALA A 18 -6.62 -1.74 5.12
C ALA A 18 -6.58 -1.02 3.76
N ALA A 19 -5.47 -1.10 3.02
CA ALA A 19 -5.35 -0.56 1.66
C ALA A 19 -6.29 -1.29 0.69
N ARG A 20 -6.26 -2.63 0.69
CA ARG A 20 -7.15 -3.46 -0.13
C ARG A 20 -8.63 -3.29 0.19
N GLY A 21 -8.96 -2.89 1.41
CA GLY A 21 -10.33 -2.55 1.78
C GLY A 21 -10.86 -1.39 0.95
N ILE A 22 -10.15 -0.27 0.98
CA ILE A 22 -10.53 0.94 0.25
C ILE A 22 -10.41 0.77 -1.26
N GLU A 23 -9.38 0.07 -1.75
CA GLU A 23 -9.26 -0.21 -3.19
C GLU A 23 -10.48 -1.00 -3.71
N ARG A 24 -10.95 -2.00 -2.96
CA ARG A 24 -12.17 -2.75 -3.33
C ARG A 24 -13.43 -1.90 -3.30
N GLU A 25 -13.56 -1.00 -2.31
CA GLU A 25 -14.69 -0.08 -2.25
C GLU A 25 -14.68 0.91 -3.42
N LEU A 26 -13.48 1.40 -3.79
CA LEU A 26 -13.30 2.29 -4.93
C LEU A 26 -13.59 1.58 -6.25
N ASP A 27 -13.10 0.36 -6.44
CA ASP A 27 -13.36 -0.46 -7.63
C ASP A 27 -14.86 -0.75 -7.78
N ALA A 28 -15.53 -1.13 -6.69
CA ALA A 28 -16.97 -1.38 -6.69
C ALA A 28 -17.78 -0.11 -7.00
N ALA A 29 -17.32 1.07 -6.54
CA ALA A 29 -17.97 2.33 -6.86
C ALA A 29 -17.81 2.70 -8.34
N TRP A 30 -16.62 2.50 -8.90
CA TRP A 30 -16.38 2.67 -10.34
C TRP A 30 -17.22 1.72 -11.19
N GLU A 31 -17.27 0.43 -10.83
CA GLU A 31 -18.09 -0.57 -11.53
C GLU A 31 -19.58 -0.16 -11.55
N ARG A 32 -20.09 0.35 -10.43
CA ARG A 32 -21.46 0.88 -10.36
C ARG A 32 -21.67 2.10 -11.23
N TYR A 33 -20.72 3.04 -11.25
CA TYR A 33 -20.78 4.23 -12.10
C TYR A 33 -20.76 3.85 -13.59
N ASP A 34 -19.85 2.95 -13.99
CA ASP A 34 -19.71 2.45 -15.37
C ASP A 34 -20.99 1.74 -15.86
N CYS A 35 -21.71 1.08 -14.95
CA CYS A 35 -23.00 0.46 -15.22
C CYS A 35 -24.20 1.44 -15.15
N ALA A 36 -23.96 2.73 -14.93
CA ALA A 36 -24.99 3.76 -14.68
C ALA A 36 -25.92 3.45 -13.49
N LEU A 37 -25.40 2.72 -12.48
CA LEU A 37 -26.10 2.30 -11.26
C LEU A 37 -25.69 3.11 -10.02
N GLY A 38 -24.91 4.17 -10.20
CA GLY A 38 -24.43 5.03 -9.12
C GLY A 38 -23.71 6.28 -9.63
N ASP A 39 -23.41 7.16 -8.69
CA ASP A 39 -22.58 8.34 -8.91
C ASP A 39 -21.09 7.94 -9.00
N PRO A 40 -20.24 8.74 -9.67
CA PRO A 40 -18.82 8.49 -9.69
C PRO A 40 -18.24 8.60 -8.26
N PRO A 41 -17.27 7.75 -7.90
CA PRO A 41 -16.65 7.83 -6.58
C PRO A 41 -15.97 9.19 -6.34
N PRO A 42 -16.02 9.73 -5.12
CA PRO A 42 -15.36 10.99 -4.79
C PRO A 42 -13.85 10.92 -5.06
N HIS A 43 -13.28 12.00 -5.58
CA HIS A 43 -11.83 12.09 -5.84
C HIS A 43 -10.98 11.81 -4.58
N GLU A 44 -11.48 12.19 -3.41
CA GLU A 44 -10.84 11.94 -2.11
C GLU A 44 -10.63 10.45 -1.82
N TRP A 45 -11.50 9.57 -2.33
CA TRP A 45 -11.37 8.12 -2.14
C TRP A 45 -10.14 7.58 -2.87
N ARG A 46 -9.86 8.10 -4.07
CA ARG A 46 -8.65 7.76 -4.81
C ARG A 46 -7.41 8.22 -4.04
N GLN A 47 -7.42 9.43 -3.50
CA GLN A 47 -6.30 9.94 -2.70
C GLN A 47 -6.07 9.12 -1.43
N GLU A 48 -7.15 8.72 -0.75
CA GLU A 48 -7.06 7.87 0.43
C GLU A 48 -6.56 6.46 0.09
N ALA A 49 -7.01 5.86 -1.01
CA ALA A 49 -6.51 4.57 -1.50
C ALA A 49 -4.98 4.62 -1.73
N LEU A 50 -4.51 5.67 -2.42
CA LEU A 50 -3.08 5.91 -2.67
C LEU A 50 -2.30 6.10 -1.37
N ARG A 51 -2.84 6.88 -0.43
CA ARG A 51 -2.21 7.11 0.89
C ARG A 51 -2.04 5.80 1.65
N ARG A 52 -3.07 4.96 1.70
CA ARG A 52 -3.01 3.66 2.39
C ARG A 52 -2.07 2.68 1.71
N ARG A 53 -2.06 2.65 0.37
CA ARG A 53 -1.12 1.82 -0.39
C ARG A 53 0.33 2.25 -0.14
N ALA A 54 0.61 3.55 -0.13
CA ALA A 54 1.94 4.08 0.18
C ALA A 54 2.38 3.67 1.60
N PHE A 55 1.48 3.79 2.59
CA PHE A 55 1.75 3.36 3.95
C PHE A 55 2.01 1.85 4.06
N ALA A 56 1.22 1.02 3.38
CA ALA A 56 1.47 -0.43 3.35
C ALA A 56 2.84 -0.76 2.74
N ASN A 57 3.24 -0.07 1.67
CA ASN A 57 4.56 -0.26 1.05
C ASN A 57 5.70 0.16 1.98
N GLU A 58 5.55 1.26 2.72
CA GLU A 58 6.52 1.67 3.74
C GLU A 58 6.73 0.57 4.79
N ARG A 59 5.63 -0.03 5.29
CA ARG A 59 5.70 -1.14 6.27
C ARG A 59 6.33 -2.39 5.69
N LEU A 60 6.09 -2.67 4.40
CA LEU A 60 6.76 -3.77 3.70
C LEU A 60 8.27 -3.55 3.64
N ASN A 61 8.72 -2.33 3.31
CA ASN A 61 10.15 -2.01 3.25
C ASN A 61 10.83 -2.24 4.59
N VAL A 62 10.21 -1.81 5.70
CA VAL A 62 10.73 -2.06 7.05
C VAL A 62 10.86 -3.58 7.33
N ALA A 63 9.86 -4.38 6.96
CA ALA A 63 9.93 -5.83 7.15
C ALA A 63 11.03 -6.48 6.28
N ILE A 64 11.27 -5.97 5.07
CA ILE A 64 12.33 -6.43 4.17
C ILE A 64 13.71 -6.08 4.76
N GLU A 65 13.90 -4.83 5.22
CA GLU A 65 15.16 -4.38 5.82
C GLU A 65 15.54 -5.26 7.02
N LEU A 66 14.60 -5.51 7.94
CA LEU A 66 14.82 -6.40 9.07
C LEU A 66 15.15 -7.84 8.66
N MET A 67 14.49 -8.36 7.61
CA MET A 67 14.79 -9.70 7.09
C MET A 67 16.21 -9.79 6.54
N MET A 68 16.68 -8.76 5.85
CA MET A 68 18.03 -8.69 5.29
C MET A 68 19.10 -8.61 6.38
N GLU A 69 18.89 -7.77 7.39
CA GLU A 69 19.78 -7.66 8.56
C GLU A 69 19.91 -9.01 9.28
N LEU A 70 18.79 -9.72 9.49
CA LEU A 70 18.78 -11.03 10.16
C LEU A 70 19.42 -12.15 9.36
N THR A 71 19.42 -12.05 8.02
CA THR A 71 19.98 -13.06 7.11
C THR A 71 21.43 -12.77 6.70
N ASN A 72 22.00 -11.64 7.14
CA ASN A 72 23.37 -11.21 6.83
C ASN A 72 23.62 -11.07 5.31
N ILE A 73 22.55 -10.77 4.56
CA ILE A 73 22.61 -10.50 3.12
C ILE A 73 23.00 -9.03 2.95
N GLU A 74 24.18 -8.76 2.40
CA GLU A 74 24.62 -7.38 2.10
C GLU A 74 23.62 -6.69 1.15
N SER A 75 22.96 -5.66 1.69
CA SER A 75 22.30 -4.51 1.06
C SER A 75 21.66 -4.71 -0.33
N TYR A 76 20.33 -4.76 -0.38
CA TYR A 76 19.60 -4.41 -1.59
C TYR A 76 19.72 -2.89 -1.72
N PRO A 77 20.24 -2.35 -2.83
CA PRO A 77 20.41 -0.92 -2.95
C PRO A 77 19.02 -0.26 -2.89
N SER A 78 18.76 0.46 -1.80
CA SER A 78 17.59 1.30 -1.55
C SER A 78 17.46 2.48 -2.55
N GLU A 79 18.33 2.54 -3.56
CA GLU A 79 18.34 3.58 -4.60
C GLU A 79 17.34 3.38 -5.74
N ARG A 80 16.54 2.31 -5.78
CA ARG A 80 15.54 2.13 -6.85
C ARG A 80 14.11 2.29 -6.38
N ARG A 81 13.58 3.45 -6.79
CA ARG A 81 12.17 3.81 -6.97
C ARG A 81 11.47 4.27 -5.70
N SER A 82 11.67 5.55 -5.41
CA SER A 82 10.51 6.42 -5.22
C SER A 82 9.54 6.11 -6.37
N ILE A 83 8.48 5.33 -6.10
CA ILE A 83 7.33 5.28 -6.99
C ILE A 83 6.71 6.67 -6.86
N ARG A 84 7.27 7.61 -7.62
CA ARG A 84 6.65 8.90 -7.86
C ARG A 84 5.35 8.58 -8.58
N LEU A 85 4.26 8.56 -7.81
CA LEU A 85 2.92 8.73 -8.35
C LEU A 85 2.90 10.15 -8.92
N GLU A 86 3.30 10.31 -10.17
CA GLU A 86 3.02 11.50 -10.95
C GLU A 86 1.50 11.53 -11.14
N LEU A 87 0.83 12.22 -10.22
CA LEU A 87 -0.54 12.69 -10.40
C LEU A 87 -0.48 13.83 -11.41
N GLU A 88 -0.41 13.49 -12.70
CA GLU A 88 -0.86 14.39 -13.75
C GLU A 88 -2.39 14.46 -13.63
N LEU A 89 -2.86 15.55 -13.04
CA LEU A 89 -4.26 15.95 -13.02
C LEU A 89 -4.52 16.73 -14.31
N GLU A 90 -5.17 16.09 -15.29
CA GLU A 90 -6.01 16.78 -16.28
C GLU A 90 -7.32 17.27 -15.63
#